data_AF-A0A140SSE7-F1
#
_entry.id   AF-A0A140SSE7-F1
#
_cell.length_a   1.000
_cell.length_b   1.000
_cell.length_c   1.000
_cell.angle_alpha   90.00
_cell.angle_beta   90.00
_cell.angle_gamma   90.00
#
_symmetry.space_group_name_H-M   'P 1'
#
loop_
_entity.id
_entity.type
_entity.pdbx_description
1 polymer ?
#
loop_
_entity_poly.entity_id
_entity_poly.type
_entity_poly.pdbx_seq_one_letter_code
_entity_poly.pdbx_strand_id
1 'polypeptide(L)'
;MSHPAVTLWEQRQALAKLRQQGREQVDESALFRMIGQMREIVTSAQKATRKARRDADRRQHLKTSARPDKPVPPDTDIADPQADNLPPAKPFDQIEEW
;
A
#
# COMPACT_ATOMS: atom_id res chain seq x y z
N MET A 1 14.20 -27.97 26.16
CA MET A 1 13.43 -27.09 25.24
C MET A 1 12.73 -27.98 24.23
N SER A 2 11.45 -27.76 23.95
CA SER A 2 10.71 -28.55 22.96
C SER A 2 10.74 -27.84 21.62
N HIS A 3 11.04 -28.59 20.55
CA HIS A 3 11.04 -28.08 19.19
C HIS A 3 9.71 -28.37 18.50
N PRO A 4 9.20 -27.44 17.67
CA PRO A 4 7.98 -27.68 16.91
C PRO A 4 8.20 -28.81 15.90
N ALA A 5 7.11 -29.45 15.48
CA ALA A 5 7.16 -30.39 14.38
C ALA A 5 7.61 -29.68 13.09
N VAL A 6 8.56 -30.29 12.39
CA VAL A 6 9.16 -29.81 11.15
C VAL A 6 9.01 -30.86 10.08
N THR A 7 8.72 -30.44 8.86
CA THR A 7 8.64 -31.34 7.72
C THR A 7 10.04 -31.68 7.18
N LEU A 8 10.19 -32.87 6.58
CA LEU A 8 11.46 -33.28 5.99
C LEU A 8 11.96 -32.29 4.92
N TRP A 9 11.04 -31.68 4.17
CA TRP A 9 11.37 -30.69 3.16
C TRP A 9 11.96 -29.41 3.77
N GLU A 10 11.36 -28.89 4.84
CA GLU A 10 11.87 -27.71 5.55
C GLU A 10 13.28 -27.94 6.11
N GLN A 11 13.52 -29.11 6.70
CA GLN A 11 14.84 -29.47 7.21
C GLN A 11 15.88 -29.50 6.08
N ARG A 12 15.58 -30.16 4.96
CA ARG A 12 16.49 -30.25 3.79
C ARG A 12 16.79 -28.87 3.23
N GLN A 13 15.77 -28.02 3.10
CA GLN A 13 15.91 -26.66 2.61
C GLN A 13 16.75 -25.79 3.54
N ALA A 14 16.50 -25.85 4.85
CA ALA A 14 17.26 -25.11 5.84
C ALA A 14 18.74 -25.53 5.84
N LEU A 15 19.04 -26.83 5.74
CA LEU A 15 20.41 -27.33 5.59
C LEU A 15 21.09 -26.84 4.31
N ALA A 16 20.38 -26.88 3.17
CA ALA A 16 20.92 -26.38 1.91
C ALA A 16 21.24 -24.88 1.99
N LYS A 17 20.33 -24.08 2.58
CA LYS A 17 20.54 -22.64 2.83
C LYS A 17 21.72 -22.37 3.75
N LEU A 18 21.86 -23.11 4.84
CA LEU A 18 22.95 -22.93 5.80
C LEU A 18 24.32 -23.28 5.20
N ARG A 19 24.38 -24.35 4.39
CA ARG A 19 25.59 -24.70 3.63
C ARG A 19 25.95 -23.63 2.60
N GLN A 20 24.96 -23.08 1.89
CA GLN A 20 25.19 -21.96 0.96
C GLN A 20 25.75 -20.72 1.67
N GLN A 21 25.41 -20.52 2.94
CA GLN A 21 25.94 -19.43 3.78
C GLN A 21 27.35 -19.70 4.33
N GLY A 22 28.01 -20.80 3.92
CA GLY A 22 29.35 -21.15 4.34
C GLY A 22 29.44 -21.73 5.75
N ARG A 23 28.32 -22.18 6.34
CA ARG A 23 28.34 -22.87 7.64
C ARG A 23 28.56 -24.37 7.44
N GLU A 24 29.80 -24.81 7.67
CA GLU A 24 30.13 -26.25 7.70
C GLU A 24 29.57 -26.93 8.95
N GLN A 25 29.57 -26.25 10.10
CA GLN A 25 28.91 -26.72 11.33
C GLN A 25 27.52 -26.10 11.46
N VAL A 26 26.49 -26.93 11.37
CA VAL A 26 25.09 -26.55 11.56
C VAL A 26 24.63 -27.07 12.92
N ASP A 27 24.47 -26.14 13.87
CA ASP A 27 23.87 -26.45 15.17
C ASP A 27 22.34 -26.56 15.06
N GLU A 28 21.73 -27.29 15.99
CA GLU A 28 20.28 -27.46 16.10
C GLU A 28 19.55 -26.10 16.19
N SER A 29 20.10 -25.17 16.98
CA SER A 29 19.55 -23.82 17.12
C SER A 29 19.56 -23.03 15.80
N ALA A 30 20.61 -23.18 14.99
CA ALA A 30 20.73 -22.54 13.69
C ALA A 30 19.72 -23.12 12.68
N LEU A 31 19.50 -24.44 12.73
CA LEU A 31 18.53 -25.13 11.88
C LEU A 31 17.10 -24.64 12.15
N PHE A 32 16.66 -24.66 13.40
CA PHE A 32 15.30 -24.21 13.76
C PHE A 32 15.10 -22.71 13.53
N ARG A 33 16.12 -21.89 13.78
CA ARG A 33 16.09 -20.46 13.44
C ARG A 33 15.90 -20.25 11.94
N MET A 34 16.64 -20.99 11.10
CA MET A 34 16.51 -20.90 9.65
C MET A 34 15.11 -21.31 9.18
N ILE A 35 14.57 -22.41 9.71
CA ILE A 35 13.20 -22.84 9.40
C ILE A 35 12.18 -21.76 9.79
N GLY A 36 12.33 -21.14 10.97
CA GLY A 36 11.49 -20.02 11.39
C GLY A 36 11.55 -18.84 10.42
N GLN A 37 12.75 -18.47 9.97
CA GLN A 37 12.93 -17.40 8.98
C GLN A 37 12.27 -17.75 7.64
N MET A 38 12.43 -18.98 7.15
CA MET A 38 11.79 -19.43 5.91
C MET A 38 10.26 -19.38 6.01
N ARG A 39 9.70 -19.82 7.13
CA ARG A 39 8.26 -19.73 7.40
C ARG A 39 7.78 -18.27 7.42
N GLU A 40 8.52 -17.37 8.07
CA GLU A 40 8.14 -15.95 8.14
C GLU A 40 8.16 -15.26 6.77
N ILE A 41 9.11 -15.62 5.90
CA ILE A 41 9.13 -15.13 4.51
C ILE A 41 7.87 -15.59 3.77
N VAL A 42 7.47 -16.84 3.93
CA VAL A 42 6.27 -17.37 3.28
C VAL A 42 5.01 -16.68 3.80
N THR A 43 4.86 -16.55 5.11
CA THR A 43 3.66 -15.93 5.72
C THR A 43 3.55 -14.45 5.36
N SER A 44 4.67 -13.70 5.39
CA SER A 44 4.71 -12.28 5.02
C SER A 44 4.43 -12.08 3.53
N ALA A 45 5.00 -12.91 2.64
CA ALA A 45 4.70 -12.90 1.21
C ALA A 45 3.22 -13.18 0.94
N GLN A 46 2.65 -14.22 1.55
CA GLN A 46 1.22 -14.54 1.42
C GLN A 46 0.32 -13.37 1.85
N LYS A 47 0.63 -12.73 2.99
CA LYS A 47 -0.09 -11.55 3.48
C LYS A 47 0.03 -10.38 2.50
N ALA A 48 1.24 -10.10 2.02
CA ALA A 48 1.52 -9.02 1.08
C ALA A 48 0.78 -9.22 -0.26
N THR A 49 0.85 -10.41 -0.85
CA THR A 49 0.14 -10.74 -2.10
C THR A 49 -1.38 -10.65 -1.93
N ARG A 50 -1.92 -11.15 -0.80
CA ARG A 50 -3.35 -11.03 -0.50
C ARG A 50 -3.77 -9.57 -0.36
N LYS A 51 -2.95 -8.74 0.31
CA LYS A 51 -3.19 -7.30 0.43
C LYS A 51 -3.17 -6.62 -0.94
N ALA A 52 -2.13 -6.87 -1.75
CA ALA A 52 -1.97 -6.29 -3.08
C ALA A 52 -3.16 -6.61 -3.99
N ARG A 53 -3.62 -7.87 -4.01
CA ARG A 53 -4.82 -8.27 -4.78
C ARG A 53 -6.07 -7.51 -4.35
N ARG A 54 -6.39 -7.50 -3.05
CA ARG A 54 -7.57 -6.78 -2.54
C ARG A 54 -7.52 -5.29 -2.86
N ASP A 55 -6.32 -4.71 -2.81
CA ASP A 55 -6.12 -3.30 -3.10
C ASP A 55 -6.30 -3.00 -4.60
N ALA A 56 -5.85 -3.90 -5.47
CA ALA A 56 -6.10 -3.84 -6.90
C ALA A 56 -7.61 -3.97 -7.22
N ASP A 57 -8.31 -4.91 -6.58
CA ASP A 57 -9.76 -5.08 -6.70
C ASP A 57 -10.50 -3.81 -6.25
N ARG A 58 -10.11 -3.25 -5.08
CA ARG A 58 -10.69 -2.00 -4.59
C ARG A 58 -10.48 -0.86 -5.57
N ARG A 59 -9.29 -0.74 -6.18
CA ARG A 59 -8.99 0.33 -7.16
C ARG A 59 -9.49 0.06 -8.57
N GLN A 60 -10.14 -1.07 -8.82
CA GLN A 60 -10.62 -1.41 -10.16
C GLN A 60 -11.59 -0.35 -10.70
N HIS A 61 -12.46 0.20 -9.85
CA HIS A 61 -13.40 1.26 -10.25
C HIS A 61 -12.71 2.57 -10.67
N LEU A 62 -11.56 2.92 -10.07
CA LEU A 62 -10.79 4.11 -10.48
C LEU A 62 -10.15 3.94 -11.86
N LYS A 63 -9.90 2.70 -12.31
CA LYS A 63 -9.33 2.43 -13.64
C LYS A 63 -10.36 2.56 -14.76
N THR A 64 -11.65 2.42 -14.44
CA THR A 64 -12.77 2.51 -15.39
C THR A 64 -13.40 3.89 -15.44
N SER A 65 -13.24 4.72 -14.40
CA SER A 65 -13.67 6.10 -14.46
C SER A 65 -12.82 6.82 -15.51
N ALA A 66 -13.40 7.06 -16.68
CA ALA A 66 -12.92 8.10 -17.58
C ALA A 66 -12.67 9.37 -16.75
N ARG A 67 -11.60 10.10 -17.09
CA ARG A 67 -11.34 11.42 -16.49
C ARG A 67 -12.67 12.17 -16.55
N PRO A 68 -13.23 12.65 -15.42
CA PRO A 68 -14.43 13.46 -15.49
C PRO A 68 -14.11 14.57 -16.49
N ASP A 69 -14.92 14.68 -17.53
CA ASP A 69 -14.81 15.77 -18.48
C ASP A 69 -14.69 17.04 -17.64
N LYS A 70 -13.67 17.84 -17.95
CA LYS A 70 -13.39 19.08 -17.23
C LYS A 70 -14.74 19.80 -17.09
N PRO A 71 -15.23 20.08 -15.87
CA PRO A 71 -16.58 20.63 -15.71
C PRO A 71 -16.64 21.85 -16.60
N VAL A 72 -17.50 21.79 -17.61
CA VAL A 72 -17.74 22.93 -18.48
C VAL A 72 -18.39 23.96 -17.57
N PRO A 73 -17.75 25.13 -17.34
CA PRO A 73 -18.42 26.18 -16.61
C PRO A 73 -19.75 26.45 -17.32
N PRO A 74 -20.87 26.59 -16.59
CA PRO A 74 -22.13 26.94 -17.22
C PRO A 74 -21.90 28.19 -18.06
N ASP A 75 -22.41 28.20 -19.30
CA ASP A 75 -22.39 29.39 -20.15
C ASP A 75 -23.17 30.48 -19.41
N THR A 76 -22.45 31.35 -18.70
CA THR A 76 -23.01 32.58 -18.16
C THR A 76 -23.18 33.53 -19.33
N ASP A 77 -24.22 33.32 -20.12
CA ASP A 77 -24.73 34.30 -21.07
C ASP A 77 -25.58 35.34 -20.32
N ILE A 78 -24.96 35.94 -19.30
CA ILE A 78 -25.47 37.12 -18.64
C ILE A 78 -24.40 38.18 -18.83
N ALA A 79 -24.32 38.69 -20.06
CA ALA A 79 -23.98 40.08 -20.26
C ALA A 79 -25.13 40.90 -19.66
N ASP A 80 -25.21 40.95 -18.33
CA ASP A 80 -25.99 41.96 -17.63
C ASP A 80 -25.19 43.25 -17.82
N PRO A 81 -25.68 44.25 -18.59
CA PRO A 81 -25.02 45.55 -18.72
C PRO A 81 -24.91 46.29 -17.37
N GLN A 82 -25.47 45.72 -16.30
CA GLN A 82 -25.38 46.18 -14.92
C GLN A 82 -24.04 45.80 -14.23
N ALA A 83 -23.26 44.85 -14.77
CA ALA A 83 -22.01 44.39 -14.16
C ALA A 83 -20.96 45.51 -13.99
N ASP A 84 -20.95 46.47 -14.92
CA ASP A 84 -20.03 47.61 -14.92
C ASP A 84 -20.42 48.72 -13.92
N ASN A 85 -21.61 48.64 -13.31
CA ASN A 85 -22.14 49.63 -12.36
C ASN A 85 -22.27 49.12 -10.92
N LEU A 86 -21.72 47.93 -10.61
CA LEU A 86 -21.71 47.42 -9.24
C LEU A 86 -20.56 48.05 -8.45
N PRO A 87 -20.82 48.62 -7.25
CA PRO A 87 -19.75 49.05 -6.38
C PRO A 87 -18.87 47.83 -6.02
N PRO A 88 -17.55 48.03 -5.85
CA PRO A 88 -16.65 46.94 -5.51
C PRO A 88 -17.14 46.22 -4.25
N ALA A 89 -17.06 44.88 -4.28
CA ALA A 89 -17.50 44.05 -3.17
C ALA A 89 -16.84 44.50 -1.86
N LYS A 90 -17.66 44.73 -0.83
CA LYS A 90 -17.16 45.13 0.49
C LYS A 90 -16.31 43.97 1.06
N PRO A 91 -15.06 44.22 1.49
CA PRO A 91 -14.28 43.20 2.19
C PRO A 91 -15.02 42.76 3.48
N PHE A 92 -14.80 41.52 3.89
CA PHE A 92 -15.39 40.99 5.12
C PHE A 92 -14.84 41.75 6.33
N ASP A 93 -15.74 42.23 7.20
CA ASP A 93 -15.38 43.03 8.38
C ASP A 93 -14.79 42.18 9.52
N GLN A 94 -14.85 40.85 9.44
CA GLN A 94 -14.37 39.92 10.46
C GLN A 94 -13.30 39.00 9.87
N ILE A 95 -12.04 39.39 10.03
CA ILE A 95 -10.89 38.51 9.83
C ILE A 95 -10.34 38.26 11.23
N GLU A 96 -10.59 37.06 11.77
CA GLU A 96 -9.94 36.66 13.03
C GLU A 96 -8.44 36.48 12.76
N GLU A 97 -7.64 37.27 13.48
CA GLU A 97 -6.18 37.21 13.46
C GLU A 97 -5.73 36.05 14.36
N TRP A 98 -5.01 35.09 13.79
CA TRP A 98 -4.42 33.95 14.50
C TRP A 98 -3.04 34.31 15.06
#